data_AF-M2C6M3-F1
#
_entry.id   AF-M2C6M3-F1
#
_cell.length_a   1.000
_cell.length_b   1.000
_cell.length_c   1.000
_cell.angle_alpha   90.00
_cell.angle_beta   90.00
_cell.angle_gamma   90.00
#
_symmetry.space_group_name_H-M   'P 1'
#
loop_
_entity.id
_entity.type
_entity.pdbx_description
1 polymer ?
#
loop_
_entity_poly.entity_id
_entity_poly.type
_entity_poly.pdbx_seq_one_letter_code
_entity_poly.pdbx_strand_id
1 'polypeptide(L)'
;MKKQLKQTAYIFLVALIVCTVSCLDNVNRNLALTNNGGMALKQPKEPQPQNPQPPSTPPTGEEHHTPPESTPGAEAKKQVLFKRLLNAALRFEKTVDVGDLHISCKTDSNGQSECKKLYSDFLDYLDENSLFLFHLPPSKDIAYKYKNDNEDETASYELTFLIESSTVDTDYQRLIKAFEKFYSAVHESMSQAEISYALYRELQKNIVYEVNSSSQYQRTAAGALLDGKGVCEDYSLSYKKLMNGAGIQTVCVEGKDRAVYTEPTVAHMWNRINLDGQWYNADATWDDYPFAGQYLRSHCEGKYFLTSDSRFYGADALNHPLIYQKYLPVPAANDVRYESTDYIFRNGDEKSDPFYHQGYWYYFSYEDMSIYRSRFDGSDKRRLYQKMYHTNSAVYQPNYAKLHRIEFGKEKIYFIDYAENHGVTGNALYAISYDGSSMQKLGEAPLPSDLLKDETDKPEREVPGTFALRTELLLSKITDAYYHGTEDYFIPENPDRKKFVTAIQKAEKLLQNVPPDAHAASELYKELRGLRIRKTKN
;
A
#
# COMPACT_ATOMS: atom_id res chain seq x y z
N MET A 1 -20.78 0.57 -37.31
CA MET A 1 -19.79 -0.28 -36.60
C MET A 1 -18.31 0.04 -36.86
N LYS A 2 -17.87 0.51 -38.04
CA LYS A 2 -16.43 0.82 -38.28
C LYS A 2 -15.90 2.19 -37.75
N LYS A 3 -16.78 3.06 -37.23
CA LYS A 3 -16.40 4.38 -36.69
C LYS A 3 -16.12 4.39 -35.17
N GLN A 4 -16.73 3.48 -34.42
CA GLN A 4 -16.53 3.39 -32.95
C GLN A 4 -15.22 2.67 -32.57
N LEU A 5 -14.75 1.68 -33.34
CA LEU A 5 -13.42 1.09 -33.11
C LEU A 5 -12.26 2.08 -33.28
N LYS A 6 -12.42 3.13 -34.11
CA LYS A 6 -11.38 4.15 -34.30
C LYS A 6 -11.34 5.17 -33.15
N GLN A 7 -12.43 5.39 -32.43
CA GLN A 7 -12.44 6.27 -31.26
C GLN A 7 -11.85 5.59 -30.02
N THR A 8 -12.09 4.29 -29.82
CA THR A 8 -11.50 3.53 -28.71
C THR A 8 -9.99 3.39 -28.86
N ALA A 9 -9.48 3.18 -30.09
CA ALA A 9 -8.04 3.15 -30.35
C ALA A 9 -7.36 4.53 -30.17
N TYR A 10 -8.07 5.62 -30.45
CA TYR A 10 -7.53 6.98 -30.27
C TYR A 10 -7.47 7.38 -28.79
N ILE A 11 -8.39 6.88 -27.96
CA ILE A 11 -8.42 7.15 -26.51
C ILE A 11 -7.31 6.36 -25.78
N PHE A 12 -7.03 5.12 -26.19
CA PHE A 12 -5.86 4.37 -25.69
C PHE A 12 -4.53 5.03 -26.08
N LEU A 13 -4.44 5.61 -27.28
CA LEU A 13 -3.24 6.32 -27.73
C LEU A 13 -3.02 7.63 -26.95
N VAL A 14 -4.09 8.35 -26.58
CA VAL A 14 -3.98 9.60 -25.80
C VAL A 14 -3.63 9.33 -24.34
N ALA A 15 -4.13 8.25 -23.74
CA ALA A 15 -3.68 7.81 -22.40
C ALA A 15 -2.19 7.46 -22.38
N LEU A 16 -1.68 6.82 -23.44
CA LEU A 16 -0.25 6.52 -23.59
C LEU A 16 0.60 7.80 -23.77
N ILE A 17 0.15 8.77 -24.56
CA ILE A 17 0.87 10.02 -24.84
C ILE A 17 0.87 10.97 -23.62
N VAL A 18 -0.16 10.96 -22.78
CA VAL A 18 -0.15 11.71 -21.51
C VAL A 18 0.84 11.09 -20.51
N CYS A 19 1.07 9.77 -20.57
CA CYS A 19 2.10 9.10 -19.76
C CYS A 19 3.54 9.43 -20.20
N THR A 20 3.79 9.72 -21.49
CA THR A 20 5.15 9.98 -21.99
C THR A 20 5.67 11.38 -21.68
N VAL A 21 4.78 12.37 -21.52
CA VAL A 21 5.19 13.77 -21.25
C VAL A 21 5.49 14.02 -19.76
N SER A 22 4.89 13.26 -18.85
CA SER A 22 5.06 13.43 -17.39
C SER A 22 6.39 12.92 -16.81
N CYS A 23 7.19 12.21 -17.61
CA CYS A 23 8.43 11.57 -17.17
C CYS A 23 9.71 12.22 -17.74
N LEU A 24 9.60 13.24 -18.61
CA LEU A 24 10.76 13.80 -19.29
C LEU A 24 11.55 14.85 -18.46
N ASP A 25 10.97 15.40 -17.40
CA ASP A 25 11.47 16.65 -16.80
C ASP A 25 12.60 16.50 -15.77
N ASN A 26 13.26 15.33 -15.65
CA ASN A 26 14.36 15.18 -14.67
C ASN A 26 15.67 14.56 -15.18
N VAL A 27 15.86 14.43 -16.50
CA VAL A 27 17.10 13.84 -17.06
C VAL A 27 18.02 14.84 -17.76
N ASN A 28 17.58 16.06 -18.06
CA ASN A 28 18.44 17.07 -18.71
C ASN A 28 19.16 17.98 -17.71
N ARG A 29 20.19 17.45 -17.05
CA ARG A 29 21.37 18.23 -16.66
C ARG A 29 22.65 17.46 -17.01
N ASN A 30 23.22 17.87 -18.16
CA ASN A 30 24.63 17.83 -18.55
C ASN A 30 25.45 16.59 -18.15
N LEU A 31 25.66 15.70 -19.12
CA LEU A 31 26.96 15.03 -19.31
C LEU A 31 27.11 14.69 -20.80
N ALA A 32 27.88 15.51 -21.50
CA ALA A 32 28.37 15.22 -22.84
C ALA A 32 29.40 14.09 -22.76
N LEU A 33 29.12 12.94 -23.37
CA LEU A 33 30.13 11.93 -23.64
C LEU A 33 29.98 11.36 -25.05
N THR A 34 31.15 11.14 -25.63
CA THR A 34 31.50 11.03 -27.04
C THR A 34 31.19 9.68 -27.66
N ASN A 35 30.83 9.70 -28.94
CA ASN A 35 30.75 8.57 -29.87
C ASN A 35 31.99 7.65 -29.83
N ASN A 36 31.75 6.35 -29.74
CA ASN A 36 32.53 5.26 -30.34
C ASN A 36 31.57 4.06 -30.42
N GLY A 37 31.18 3.58 -31.60
CA GLY A 37 32.04 2.76 -32.46
C GLY A 37 31.64 1.30 -32.25
N GLY A 38 30.85 0.75 -33.17
CA GLY A 38 30.13 -0.51 -32.98
C GLY A 38 31.01 -1.76 -32.92
N MET A 39 30.48 -2.79 -32.25
CA MET A 39 30.83 -4.19 -32.51
C MET A 39 29.66 -5.09 -32.10
N ALA A 40 29.12 -5.79 -33.10
CA ALA A 40 28.08 -6.81 -32.94
C ALA A 40 28.64 -8.05 -32.21
N LEU A 41 27.92 -8.56 -31.22
CA LEU A 41 28.20 -9.84 -30.57
C LEU A 41 27.04 -10.81 -30.76
N LYS A 42 27.41 -12.02 -31.17
CA LYS A 42 26.58 -13.12 -31.67
C LYS A 42 25.81 -13.83 -30.55
N GLN A 43 24.65 -14.37 -30.90
CA GLN A 43 23.80 -15.25 -30.09
C GLN A 43 24.53 -16.52 -29.57
N PRO A 44 24.24 -16.98 -28.34
CA PRO A 44 24.53 -18.35 -27.92
C PRO A 44 23.34 -19.30 -28.14
N LYS A 45 23.67 -20.54 -28.50
CA LYS A 45 22.82 -21.71 -28.78
C LYS A 45 22.03 -22.23 -27.57
N GLU A 46 20.86 -22.82 -27.85
CA GLU A 46 20.02 -23.62 -26.93
C GLU A 46 20.72 -24.89 -26.40
N PRO A 47 20.46 -25.31 -25.15
CA PRO A 47 20.85 -26.64 -24.65
C PRO A 47 19.72 -27.68 -24.74
N GLN A 48 20.08 -28.89 -25.19
CA GLN A 48 19.27 -30.12 -25.16
C GLN A 48 19.30 -30.81 -23.78
N PRO A 49 18.30 -31.67 -23.46
CA PRO A 49 18.06 -32.21 -22.11
C PRO A 49 18.94 -33.42 -21.75
N GLN A 50 19.37 -33.50 -20.48
CA GLN A 50 19.99 -34.69 -19.88
C GLN A 50 19.14 -35.25 -18.74
N ASN A 51 19.04 -36.58 -18.70
CA ASN A 51 18.33 -37.38 -17.68
C ASN A 51 19.11 -37.48 -16.35
N PRO A 52 18.43 -37.78 -15.23
CA PRO A 52 18.97 -37.59 -13.88
C PRO A 52 19.87 -38.74 -13.39
N GLN A 53 20.95 -38.40 -12.68
CA GLN A 53 21.79 -39.33 -11.90
C GLN A 53 21.41 -39.35 -10.40
N PRO A 54 21.62 -40.48 -9.70
CA PRO A 54 21.22 -40.70 -8.30
C PRO A 54 22.10 -39.97 -7.26
N PRO A 55 21.61 -39.79 -6.02
CA PRO A 55 22.18 -38.85 -5.04
C PRO A 55 23.51 -39.35 -4.44
N SER A 56 24.52 -38.50 -4.46
CA SER A 56 25.77 -38.69 -3.70
C SER A 56 25.72 -37.96 -2.35
N THR A 57 26.19 -38.65 -1.32
CA THR A 57 26.35 -38.26 0.09
C THR A 57 27.17 -36.96 0.25
N PRO A 58 26.95 -36.15 1.30
CA PRO A 58 27.59 -34.84 1.46
C PRO A 58 29.01 -34.96 2.04
N PRO A 59 29.97 -34.13 1.59
CA PRO A 59 31.23 -33.96 2.31
C PRO A 59 31.01 -33.02 3.51
N THR A 60 31.41 -33.51 4.68
CA THR A 60 31.66 -32.75 5.91
C THR A 60 32.63 -31.59 5.65
N GLY A 61 32.21 -30.38 6.00
CA GLY A 61 32.99 -29.15 5.91
C GLY A 61 32.10 -27.93 6.07
N GLU A 62 31.54 -27.71 7.26
CA GLU A 62 30.84 -26.47 7.61
C GLU A 62 31.86 -25.34 7.81
N GLU A 63 32.13 -24.56 6.77
CA GLU A 63 32.51 -23.16 6.95
C GLU A 63 31.22 -22.35 7.13
N HIS A 64 30.89 -22.07 8.39
CA HIS A 64 29.91 -21.06 8.74
C HIS A 64 30.38 -19.71 8.20
N HIS A 65 29.77 -19.23 7.12
CA HIS A 65 29.79 -17.81 6.78
C HIS A 65 28.93 -17.05 7.79
N THR A 66 29.54 -16.70 8.92
CA THR A 66 29.05 -15.65 9.81
C THR A 66 29.08 -14.32 9.04
N PRO A 67 28.04 -13.47 9.08
CA PRO A 67 28.15 -12.09 8.64
C PRO A 67 29.32 -11.43 9.37
N PRO A 68 30.05 -10.48 8.76
CA PRO A 68 31.15 -9.83 9.45
C PRO A 68 30.61 -9.16 10.72
N GLU A 69 31.08 -9.62 11.89
CA GLU A 69 30.83 -8.96 13.17
C GLU A 69 31.23 -7.49 13.03
N SER A 70 30.27 -6.60 13.24
CA SER A 70 30.54 -5.17 13.30
C SER A 70 31.48 -4.91 14.48
N THR A 71 32.63 -4.29 14.22
CA THR A 71 33.56 -3.89 15.27
C THR A 71 32.80 -2.96 16.25
N PRO A 72 32.93 -3.11 17.59
CA PRO A 72 32.16 -2.34 18.56
C PRO A 72 32.16 -0.81 18.35
N GLY A 73 33.22 -0.26 17.74
CA GLY A 73 33.31 1.16 17.37
C GLY A 73 32.39 1.59 16.22
N ALA A 74 32.16 0.72 15.22
CA ALA A 74 31.30 1.05 14.08
C ALA A 74 29.81 1.09 14.48
N GLU A 75 29.38 0.16 15.33
CA GLU A 75 28.00 0.11 15.82
C GLU A 75 27.71 1.28 16.78
N ALA A 76 28.62 1.59 17.70
CA ALA A 76 28.50 2.76 18.56
C ALA A 76 28.44 4.07 17.74
N LYS A 77 29.27 4.20 16.70
CA LYS A 77 29.23 5.34 15.77
C LYS A 77 27.86 5.47 15.10
N LYS A 78 27.32 4.36 14.57
CA LYS A 78 26.01 4.30 13.92
C LYS A 78 24.88 4.73 14.85
N GLN A 79 24.88 4.24 16.08
CA GLN A 79 23.87 4.61 17.09
C GLN A 79 23.89 6.10 17.44
N VAL A 80 25.08 6.67 17.65
CA VAL A 80 25.22 8.11 17.93
C VAL A 80 24.74 8.94 16.73
N LEU A 81 25.10 8.54 15.51
CA LEU A 81 24.64 9.21 14.30
C LEU A 81 23.12 9.18 14.16
N PHE A 82 22.49 8.01 14.31
CA PHE A 82 21.03 7.86 14.16
C PHE A 82 20.29 8.67 15.20
N LYS A 83 20.82 8.71 16.42
CA LYS A 83 20.32 9.54 17.50
C LYS A 83 20.32 11.03 17.12
N ARG A 84 21.43 11.53 16.55
CA ARG A 84 21.55 12.93 16.10
C ARG A 84 20.62 13.23 14.93
N LEU A 85 20.62 12.38 13.90
CA LEU A 85 19.76 12.55 12.72
C LEU A 85 18.28 12.55 13.08
N LEU A 86 17.84 11.64 13.96
CA LEU A 86 16.43 11.58 14.36
C LEU A 86 16.01 12.82 15.16
N ASN A 87 16.78 13.22 16.17
CA ASN A 87 16.45 14.42 16.95
C ASN A 87 16.48 15.68 16.06
N ALA A 88 17.46 15.81 15.17
CA ALA A 88 17.55 16.93 14.24
C ALA A 88 16.36 16.97 13.27
N ALA A 89 16.00 15.83 12.68
CA ALA A 89 14.85 15.72 11.78
C ALA A 89 13.55 16.15 12.48
N LEU A 90 13.28 15.60 13.67
CA LEU A 90 12.07 15.92 14.44
C LEU A 90 11.99 17.39 14.87
N ARG A 91 13.13 18.08 14.97
CA ARG A 91 13.22 19.51 15.31
C ARG A 91 13.38 20.43 14.10
N PHE A 92 13.33 19.88 12.89
CA PHE A 92 13.57 20.61 11.64
C PHE A 92 14.94 21.32 11.59
N GLU A 93 15.95 20.75 12.26
CA GLU A 93 17.33 21.22 12.21
C GLU A 93 17.95 20.84 10.87
N LYS A 94 18.36 21.83 10.07
CA LYS A 94 18.88 21.60 8.71
C LYS A 94 20.29 21.03 8.68
N THR A 95 21.06 21.20 9.75
CA THR A 95 22.47 20.80 9.79
C THR A 95 22.72 19.93 11.02
N VAL A 96 23.36 18.78 10.82
CA VAL A 96 23.68 17.83 11.88
C VAL A 96 25.20 17.68 11.96
N ASP A 97 25.80 18.18 13.05
CA ASP A 97 27.24 18.04 13.29
C ASP A 97 27.60 16.57 13.59
N VAL A 98 28.59 16.06 12.86
CA VAL A 98 29.10 14.69 12.95
C VAL A 98 30.63 14.65 12.86
N GLY A 99 31.32 15.79 12.99
CA GLY A 99 32.75 15.91 12.74
C GLY A 99 33.62 15.10 13.71
N ASP A 100 33.07 14.81 14.90
CA ASP A 100 33.65 13.96 15.93
C ASP A 100 33.49 12.46 15.66
N LEU A 101 32.60 12.07 14.75
CA LEU A 101 32.32 10.67 14.43
C LEU A 101 33.29 10.07 13.40
N HIS A 102 34.13 10.90 12.78
CA HIS A 102 35.10 10.50 11.77
C HIS A 102 34.46 9.59 10.69
N ILE A 103 33.35 10.05 10.12
CA ILE A 103 32.62 9.33 9.06
C ILE A 103 33.30 9.64 7.72
N SER A 104 33.75 8.60 7.03
CA SER A 104 34.38 8.78 5.73
C SER A 104 33.36 9.18 4.66
N CYS A 105 33.69 10.19 3.87
CA CYS A 105 32.96 10.55 2.65
C CYS A 105 33.72 10.17 1.38
N LYS A 106 34.83 9.43 1.52
CA LYS A 106 35.58 8.91 0.39
C LYS A 106 34.70 7.94 -0.40
N THR A 107 34.66 8.15 -1.71
CA THR A 107 33.79 7.41 -2.61
C THR A 107 34.58 6.27 -3.27
N ASP A 108 33.98 5.08 -3.33
CA ASP A 108 34.54 3.94 -4.06
C ASP A 108 34.29 4.08 -5.58
N SER A 109 34.74 3.09 -6.37
CA SER A 109 34.57 3.07 -7.82
C SER A 109 33.11 3.04 -8.29
N ASN A 110 32.16 2.76 -7.39
CA ASN A 110 30.73 2.67 -7.68
C ASN A 110 29.94 3.89 -7.19
N GLY A 111 30.61 4.93 -6.68
CA GLY A 111 29.91 6.11 -6.16
C GLY A 111 29.43 5.94 -4.71
N GLN A 112 29.83 4.89 -3.99
CA GLN A 112 29.41 4.63 -2.61
C GLN A 112 30.43 5.16 -1.60
N SER A 113 29.94 5.72 -0.50
CA SER A 113 30.75 6.17 0.64
C SER A 113 30.12 5.73 1.96
N GLU A 114 30.91 5.69 3.04
CA GLU A 114 30.40 5.38 4.39
C GLU A 114 29.28 6.37 4.76
N CYS A 115 29.44 7.67 4.49
CA CYS A 115 28.43 8.68 4.82
C CYS A 115 27.08 8.44 4.13
N LYS A 116 27.07 8.16 2.82
CA LYS A 116 25.83 7.88 2.07
C LYS A 116 25.18 6.57 2.54
N LYS A 117 25.99 5.54 2.79
CA LYS A 117 25.49 4.27 3.32
C LYS A 117 24.84 4.44 4.68
N LEU A 118 25.48 5.16 5.61
CA LEU A 118 24.94 5.39 6.94
C LEU A 118 23.61 6.17 6.91
N TYR A 119 23.45 7.13 6.00
CA TYR A 119 22.16 7.81 5.83
C TYR A 119 21.09 6.89 5.22
N SER A 120 21.45 6.06 4.24
CA SER A 120 20.53 5.01 3.74
C SER A 120 20.09 4.09 4.87
N ASP A 121 21.03 3.58 5.68
CA ASP A 121 20.73 2.72 6.82
C ASP A 121 19.84 3.45 7.85
N PHE A 122 19.95 4.78 7.99
CA PHE A 122 19.08 5.56 8.87
C PHE A 122 17.63 5.55 8.37
N LEU A 123 17.41 5.73 7.06
CA LEU A 123 16.06 5.63 6.49
C LEU A 123 15.49 4.22 6.59
N ASP A 124 16.33 3.19 6.42
CA ASP A 124 15.93 1.79 6.62
C ASP A 124 15.57 1.54 8.09
N TYR A 125 16.35 2.08 9.04
CA TYR A 125 16.04 2.04 10.48
C TYR A 125 14.69 2.70 10.80
N LEU A 126 14.36 3.85 10.19
CA LEU A 126 13.05 4.48 10.37
C LEU A 126 11.92 3.58 9.89
N ASP A 127 12.09 2.90 8.75
CA ASP A 127 11.09 1.98 8.20
C ASP A 127 10.92 0.73 9.06
N GLU A 128 12.01 0.07 9.43
CA GLU A 128 12.04 -1.12 10.29
C GLU A 128 11.42 -0.86 11.66
N ASN A 129 11.63 0.34 12.21
CA ASN A 129 11.08 0.75 13.49
C ASN A 129 9.73 1.46 13.36
N SER A 130 9.08 1.46 12.19
CA SER A 130 7.77 2.11 11.99
C SER A 130 7.74 3.59 12.45
N LEU A 131 8.87 4.29 12.33
CA LEU A 131 9.01 5.73 12.60
C LEU A 131 8.74 6.50 11.31
N PHE A 132 7.48 6.83 11.08
CA PHE A 132 7.09 7.50 9.84
C PHE A 132 7.26 9.02 9.92
N LEU A 133 8.42 9.50 9.45
CA LEU A 133 8.74 10.92 9.33
C LEU A 133 8.32 11.45 7.95
N PHE A 134 7.04 11.80 7.80
CA PHE A 134 6.46 12.22 6.51
C PHE A 134 7.03 13.53 5.93
N HIS A 135 7.76 14.29 6.74
CA HIS A 135 8.40 15.55 6.34
C HIS A 135 9.81 15.35 5.75
N LEU A 136 10.37 14.13 5.80
CA LEU A 136 11.62 13.79 5.14
C LEU A 136 11.37 13.25 3.72
N PRO A 137 12.19 13.62 2.73
CA PRO A 137 12.14 13.02 1.41
C PRO A 137 12.54 11.54 1.47
N PRO A 138 11.95 10.66 0.63
CA PRO A 138 12.30 9.24 0.57
C PRO A 138 13.67 8.97 -0.07
N SER A 139 14.36 10.00 -0.57
CA SER A 139 15.68 9.89 -1.19
C SER A 139 16.72 9.35 -0.21
N LYS A 140 17.43 8.30 -0.62
CA LYS A 140 18.59 7.75 0.10
C LYS A 140 19.88 8.56 -0.09
N ASP A 141 19.85 9.59 -0.94
CA ASP A 141 20.97 10.54 -1.09
C ASP A 141 20.81 11.71 -0.13
N ILE A 142 21.94 12.23 0.36
CA ILE A 142 21.99 13.35 1.30
C ILE A 142 23.16 14.28 0.98
N ALA A 143 22.94 15.58 1.16
CA ALA A 143 24.01 16.57 1.11
C ALA A 143 24.82 16.56 2.42
N TYR A 144 26.12 16.77 2.32
CA TYR A 144 27.02 16.82 3.47
C TYR A 144 28.19 17.77 3.21
N LYS A 145 28.85 18.25 4.29
CA LYS A 145 30.05 19.08 4.23
C LYS A 145 31.27 18.32 4.70
N TYR A 146 32.41 18.62 4.08
CA TYR A 146 33.72 18.09 4.46
C TYR A 146 34.26 18.80 5.70
N LYS A 147 35.15 18.13 6.45
CA LYS A 147 35.95 18.80 7.48
C LYS A 147 37.00 19.68 6.83
N ASN A 148 37.27 20.81 7.48
CA ASN A 148 38.29 21.77 7.00
C ASN A 148 39.71 21.19 7.07
N ASP A 149 39.96 20.30 8.03
CA ASP A 149 41.25 19.67 8.31
C ASP A 149 41.38 18.26 7.70
N ASN A 150 40.30 17.68 7.18
CA ASN A 150 40.30 16.38 6.48
C ASN A 150 39.14 16.28 5.47
N GLU A 151 39.45 16.41 4.18
CA GLU A 151 38.46 16.35 3.09
C GLU A 151 37.91 14.93 2.82
N ASP A 152 38.51 13.88 3.38
CA ASP A 152 37.98 12.51 3.32
C ASP A 152 36.97 12.22 4.45
N GLU A 153 36.73 13.17 5.36
CA GLU A 153 35.80 13.05 6.50
C GLU A 153 34.65 14.06 6.44
N THR A 154 33.50 13.63 6.97
CA THR A 154 32.26 14.42 7.03
C THR A 154 32.23 15.29 8.28
N ALA A 155 32.02 16.60 8.10
CA ALA A 155 31.78 17.56 9.19
C ALA A 155 30.31 17.62 9.60
N SER A 156 29.40 17.71 8.61
CA SER A 156 27.96 17.79 8.86
C SER A 156 27.14 17.11 7.77
N TYR A 157 25.99 16.56 8.15
CA TYR A 157 24.90 16.24 7.21
C TYR A 157 23.97 17.44 7.06
N GLU A 158 23.42 17.64 5.87
CA GLU A 158 22.47 18.70 5.56
C GLU A 158 21.11 18.09 5.21
N LEU A 159 20.17 18.19 6.14
CA LEU A 159 18.81 17.69 6.00
C LEU A 159 17.96 18.65 5.15
N THR A 160 17.17 18.06 4.26
CA THR A 160 16.12 18.76 3.51
C THR A 160 14.77 18.25 3.97
N PHE A 161 13.82 19.16 4.11
CA PHE A 161 12.45 18.85 4.52
C PHE A 161 11.50 19.16 3.37
N LEU A 162 10.48 18.31 3.21
CA LEU A 162 9.41 18.49 2.24
C LEU A 162 8.52 19.67 2.61
N ILE A 163 8.46 20.01 3.90
CA ILE A 163 7.55 21.00 4.46
C ILE A 163 8.29 21.91 5.45
N GLU A 164 7.67 23.03 5.77
CA GLU A 164 8.12 23.92 6.84
C GLU A 164 7.64 23.45 8.21
N SER A 165 8.42 23.72 9.27
CA SER A 165 8.09 23.30 10.64
C SER A 165 6.76 23.85 11.13
N SER A 166 6.31 25.00 10.61
CA SER A 166 5.04 25.62 10.98
C SER A 166 3.80 24.86 10.49
N THR A 167 3.93 23.99 9.49
CA THR A 167 2.80 23.23 8.93
C THR A 167 2.72 21.80 9.44
N VAL A 168 3.76 21.32 10.15
CA VAL A 168 3.91 19.91 10.53
C VAL A 168 2.76 19.39 11.38
N ASP A 169 2.26 20.19 12.33
CA ASP A 169 1.16 19.78 13.21
C ASP A 169 -0.14 19.57 12.40
N THR A 170 -0.44 20.49 11.49
CA THR A 170 -1.62 20.39 10.61
C THR A 170 -1.56 19.15 9.72
N ASP A 171 -0.40 18.90 9.08
CA ASP A 171 -0.24 17.74 8.21
C ASP A 171 -0.18 16.42 8.99
N TYR A 172 0.39 16.42 10.19
CA TYR A 172 0.30 15.29 11.12
C TYR A 172 -1.16 14.93 11.42
N GLN A 173 -1.99 15.93 11.78
CA GLN A 173 -3.40 15.69 12.09
C GLN A 173 -4.17 15.14 10.88
N ARG A 174 -3.87 15.63 9.66
CA ARG A 174 -4.43 15.08 8.42
C ARG A 174 -3.98 13.64 8.21
N LEU A 175 -2.70 13.35 8.46
CA LEU A 175 -2.11 12.03 8.25
C LEU A 175 -2.69 10.97 9.19
N ILE A 176 -2.82 11.29 10.48
CA ILE A 176 -3.45 10.37 11.45
C ILE A 176 -4.89 10.07 11.05
N LYS A 177 -5.66 11.08 10.63
CA LYS A 177 -7.03 10.89 10.13
C LYS A 177 -7.06 10.02 8.87
N ALA A 178 -6.08 10.18 7.97
CA ALA A 178 -5.95 9.33 6.79
C ALA A 178 -5.73 7.87 7.21
N PHE A 179 -4.72 7.57 8.03
CA PHE A 179 -4.50 6.21 8.52
C PHE A 179 -5.74 5.62 9.20
N GLU A 180 -6.39 6.37 10.09
CA GLU A 180 -7.63 5.92 10.76
C GLU A 180 -8.77 5.63 9.76
N LYS A 181 -8.87 6.41 8.68
CA LYS A 181 -9.82 6.17 7.58
C LYS A 181 -9.49 4.88 6.85
N PHE A 182 -8.24 4.67 6.42
CA PHE A 182 -7.83 3.45 5.70
C PHE A 182 -8.01 2.19 6.57
N TYR A 183 -7.54 2.21 7.81
CA TYR A 183 -7.70 1.06 8.73
C TYR A 183 -9.14 0.81 9.16
N SER A 184 -10.08 1.74 8.90
CA SER A 184 -11.49 1.53 9.19
C SER A 184 -12.16 0.45 8.33
N ALA A 185 -11.55 0.11 7.19
CA ALA A 185 -12.01 -0.97 6.32
C ALA A 185 -11.58 -2.37 6.80
N VAL A 186 -10.72 -2.44 7.81
CA VAL A 186 -10.18 -3.71 8.31
C VAL A 186 -10.94 -4.17 9.55
N HIS A 187 -11.21 -5.47 9.61
CA HIS A 187 -11.87 -6.15 10.70
C HIS A 187 -10.91 -7.16 11.36
N GLU A 188 -11.05 -7.39 12.66
CA GLU A 188 -10.16 -8.26 13.43
C GLU A 188 -10.24 -9.72 12.95
N SER A 189 -11.40 -10.15 12.47
CA SER A 189 -11.62 -11.50 11.96
C SER A 189 -11.14 -11.73 10.53
N MET A 190 -10.60 -10.71 9.85
CA MET A 190 -9.99 -10.86 8.53
C MET A 190 -8.66 -11.61 8.58
N SER A 191 -8.46 -12.52 7.63
CA SER A 191 -7.14 -13.10 7.35
C SER A 191 -6.14 -12.05 6.83
N GLN A 192 -4.84 -12.35 6.83
CA GLN A 192 -3.84 -11.43 6.24
C GLN A 192 -4.15 -11.09 4.78
N ALA A 193 -4.65 -12.05 4.00
CA ALA A 193 -5.02 -11.82 2.59
C ALA A 193 -6.23 -10.88 2.46
N GLU A 194 -7.22 -11.00 3.35
CA GLU A 194 -8.38 -10.11 3.41
C GLU A 194 -8.01 -8.71 3.86
N ILE A 195 -7.15 -8.58 4.88
CA ILE A 195 -6.59 -7.28 5.32
C ILE A 195 -5.86 -6.62 4.15
N SER A 196 -5.01 -7.38 3.47
CA SER A 196 -4.25 -6.94 2.29
C SER A 196 -5.20 -6.38 1.23
N TYR A 197 -6.27 -7.11 0.91
CA TYR A 197 -7.25 -6.70 -0.09
C TYR A 197 -8.08 -5.49 0.34
N ALA A 198 -8.52 -5.44 1.60
CA ALA A 198 -9.30 -4.32 2.14
C ALA A 198 -8.53 -2.99 2.02
N LEU A 199 -7.25 -2.98 2.40
CA LEU A 199 -6.40 -1.79 2.31
C LEU A 199 -6.03 -1.45 0.86
N TYR A 200 -5.78 -2.46 0.03
CA TYR A 200 -5.50 -2.28 -1.40
C TYR A 200 -6.64 -1.57 -2.11
N ARG A 201 -7.88 -1.99 -1.82
CA ARG A 201 -9.08 -1.37 -2.36
C ARG A 201 -9.31 0.04 -1.89
N GLU A 202 -9.05 0.33 -0.62
CA GLU A 202 -9.18 1.69 -0.12
C GLU A 202 -8.21 2.64 -0.82
N LEU A 203 -7.04 2.19 -1.29
CA LEU A 203 -6.16 3.04 -2.11
C LEU A 203 -6.85 3.43 -3.41
N GLN A 204 -7.32 2.45 -4.17
CA GLN A 204 -7.95 2.63 -5.49
C GLN A 204 -9.25 3.44 -5.40
N LYS A 205 -9.98 3.30 -4.30
CA LYS A 205 -11.22 4.04 -4.06
C LYS A 205 -10.99 5.52 -3.70
N ASN A 206 -9.86 5.83 -3.03
CA ASN A 206 -9.63 7.15 -2.44
C ASN A 206 -8.54 7.96 -3.15
N ILE A 207 -7.84 7.36 -4.11
CA ILE A 207 -6.73 7.99 -4.82
C ILE A 207 -7.06 7.98 -6.31
N VAL A 208 -6.80 9.11 -6.96
CA VAL A 208 -6.87 9.24 -8.41
C VAL A 208 -5.45 9.14 -8.97
N TYR A 209 -5.24 8.25 -9.94
CA TYR A 209 -3.95 8.14 -10.63
C TYR A 209 -3.69 9.39 -11.50
N GLU A 210 -2.88 10.31 -10.98
CA GLU A 210 -2.56 11.58 -11.62
C GLU A 210 -1.29 12.17 -10.98
N VAL A 211 -0.46 12.85 -11.78
CA VAL A 211 0.65 13.64 -11.25
C VAL A 211 0.09 14.87 -10.53
N ASN A 212 0.46 15.03 -9.27
CA ASN A 212 0.14 16.18 -8.44
C ASN A 212 1.39 17.07 -8.23
N SER A 213 1.82 17.76 -9.28
CA SER A 213 3.03 18.59 -9.27
C SER A 213 3.00 19.76 -8.28
N SER A 214 1.80 20.15 -7.80
CA SER A 214 1.63 21.15 -6.75
C SER A 214 1.85 20.62 -5.33
N SER A 215 1.89 19.29 -5.15
CA SER A 215 2.08 18.71 -3.82
C SER A 215 3.56 18.54 -3.47
N GLN A 216 3.91 19.01 -2.29
CA GLN A 216 5.19 18.72 -1.63
C GLN A 216 5.38 17.24 -1.29
N TYR A 217 4.31 16.45 -1.29
CA TYR A 217 4.31 15.03 -0.97
C TYR A 217 4.24 14.12 -2.20
N GLN A 218 4.28 14.69 -3.42
CA GLN A 218 4.31 13.91 -4.65
C GLN A 218 5.46 12.89 -4.62
N ARG A 219 5.17 11.65 -5.02
CA ARG A 219 6.09 10.50 -4.99
C ARG A 219 6.51 10.11 -3.56
N THR A 220 5.60 10.21 -2.60
CA THR A 220 5.83 9.77 -1.21
C THR A 220 4.67 8.95 -0.68
N ALA A 221 4.88 8.22 0.42
CA ALA A 221 3.78 7.54 1.11
C ALA A 221 2.70 8.51 1.61
N ALA A 222 3.05 9.77 1.92
CA ALA A 222 2.10 10.76 2.39
C ALA A 222 1.26 11.36 1.25
N GLY A 223 1.79 11.44 0.02
CA GLY A 223 1.12 12.07 -1.12
C GLY A 223 -0.22 11.41 -1.42
N ALA A 224 -0.19 10.10 -1.66
CA ALA A 224 -1.39 9.28 -1.84
C ALA A 224 -2.39 9.41 -0.68
N LEU A 225 -1.90 9.33 0.57
CA LEU A 225 -2.77 9.34 1.76
C LEU A 225 -3.41 10.71 2.03
N LEU A 226 -2.72 11.81 1.74
CA LEU A 226 -3.14 13.16 2.10
C LEU A 226 -3.83 13.92 0.98
N ASP A 227 -3.43 13.68 -0.27
CA ASP A 227 -3.85 14.49 -1.41
C ASP A 227 -4.93 13.81 -2.25
N GLY A 228 -5.13 12.50 -2.08
CA GLY A 228 -6.09 11.72 -2.88
C GLY A 228 -5.72 11.67 -4.36
N LYS A 229 -4.46 11.97 -4.70
CA LYS A 229 -3.88 11.90 -6.05
C LYS A 229 -2.45 11.41 -5.96
N GLY A 230 -2.01 10.62 -6.92
CA GLY A 230 -0.61 10.18 -6.98
C GLY A 230 -0.31 9.27 -8.16
N VAL A 231 0.97 8.91 -8.32
CA VAL A 231 1.44 7.95 -9.33
C VAL A 231 1.84 6.62 -8.68
N CYS A 232 2.41 5.69 -9.47
CA CYS A 232 2.80 4.35 -9.00
C CYS A 232 3.67 4.33 -7.74
N GLU A 233 4.56 5.31 -7.58
CA GLU A 233 5.38 5.48 -6.38
C GLU A 233 4.53 5.85 -5.15
N ASP A 234 3.57 6.77 -5.27
CA ASP A 234 2.70 7.18 -4.17
C ASP A 234 1.81 6.01 -3.70
N TYR A 235 1.22 5.26 -4.64
CA TYR A 235 0.41 4.07 -4.34
C TYR A 235 1.26 3.00 -3.65
N SER A 236 2.44 2.69 -4.19
CA SER A 236 3.27 1.60 -3.67
C SER A 236 3.85 1.90 -2.30
N LEU A 237 4.30 3.14 -2.08
CA LEU A 237 4.83 3.59 -0.80
C LEU A 237 3.74 3.68 0.27
N SER A 238 2.55 4.20 -0.07
CA SER A 238 1.42 4.28 0.85
C SER A 238 0.90 2.88 1.21
N TYR A 239 0.75 1.98 0.24
CA TYR A 239 0.36 0.60 0.49
C TYR A 239 1.35 -0.11 1.41
N LYS A 240 2.65 0.00 1.14
CA LYS A 240 3.70 -0.52 2.02
C LYS A 240 3.54 -0.02 3.45
N LYS A 241 3.33 1.29 3.65
CA LYS A 241 3.18 1.88 5.00
C LYS A 241 1.93 1.37 5.72
N LEU A 242 0.80 1.26 5.02
CA LEU A 242 -0.44 0.71 5.57
C LEU A 242 -0.27 -0.77 5.96
N MET A 243 0.32 -1.57 5.06
CA MET A 243 0.50 -3.01 5.26
C MET A 243 1.50 -3.34 6.37
N ASN A 244 2.65 -2.65 6.41
CA ASN A 244 3.62 -2.85 7.49
C ASN A 244 3.03 -2.41 8.85
N GLY A 245 2.22 -1.35 8.87
CA GLY A 245 1.46 -0.94 10.04
C GLY A 245 0.42 -1.96 10.52
N ALA A 246 -0.15 -2.72 9.58
CA ALA A 246 -1.01 -3.88 9.85
C ALA A 246 -0.22 -5.12 10.30
N GLY A 247 1.12 -5.08 10.30
CA GLY A 247 1.99 -6.21 10.60
C GLY A 247 2.15 -7.21 9.45
N ILE A 248 1.83 -6.82 8.21
CA ILE A 248 2.00 -7.64 7.01
C ILE A 248 3.17 -7.08 6.22
N GLN A 249 4.27 -7.84 6.20
CA GLN A 249 5.51 -7.39 5.58
C GLN A 249 5.32 -7.14 4.08
N THR A 250 5.58 -5.91 3.67
CA THR A 250 5.46 -5.43 2.30
C THR A 250 6.71 -4.68 1.89
N VAL A 251 7.14 -4.89 0.65
CA VAL A 251 8.26 -4.16 0.04
C VAL A 251 7.82 -3.51 -1.26
N CYS A 252 8.47 -2.40 -1.62
CA CYS A 252 8.33 -1.82 -2.95
C CYS A 252 9.30 -2.52 -3.90
N VAL A 253 8.87 -2.71 -5.14
CA VAL A 253 9.67 -3.23 -6.23
C VAL A 253 9.59 -2.25 -7.38
N GLU A 254 10.72 -2.00 -8.02
CA GLU A 254 10.82 -1.13 -9.18
C GLU A 254 11.31 -1.89 -10.40
N GLY A 255 10.75 -1.53 -11.54
CA GLY A 255 11.08 -2.14 -12.81
C GLY A 255 10.92 -1.18 -13.96
N LYS A 256 11.23 -1.70 -15.16
CA LYS A 256 10.96 -1.00 -16.41
C LYS A 256 10.32 -1.95 -17.40
N ASP A 257 9.66 -1.36 -18.38
CA ASP A 257 9.09 -2.08 -19.50
C ASP A 257 10.09 -3.06 -20.14
N ARG A 258 9.53 -4.16 -20.61
CA ARG A 258 10.23 -5.05 -21.53
C ARG A 258 10.51 -4.27 -22.80
N ALA A 259 11.69 -4.45 -23.40
CA ALA A 259 12.18 -3.70 -24.56
C ALA A 259 11.34 -3.80 -25.86
N VAL A 260 10.08 -4.25 -25.77
CA VAL A 260 9.14 -4.46 -26.88
C VAL A 260 8.30 -3.22 -27.16
N TYR A 261 8.25 -2.23 -26.27
CA TYR A 261 7.59 -0.95 -26.56
C TYR A 261 8.57 0.00 -27.28
N THR A 262 8.16 0.51 -28.44
CA THR A 262 8.94 1.45 -29.29
C THR A 262 8.97 2.88 -28.74
N GLU A 263 8.53 3.09 -27.50
CA GLU A 263 8.43 4.37 -26.80
C GLU A 263 9.38 4.38 -25.59
N PRO A 264 9.79 5.56 -25.07
CA PRO A 264 10.71 5.64 -23.93
C PRO A 264 10.19 4.84 -22.73
N THR A 265 11.05 4.00 -22.17
CA THR A 265 10.75 3.12 -21.04
C THR A 265 10.23 3.91 -19.85
N VAL A 266 9.01 3.61 -19.38
CA VAL A 266 8.47 4.18 -18.14
C VAL A 266 8.94 3.32 -16.97
N ALA A 267 9.65 3.95 -16.01
CA ALA A 267 9.95 3.30 -14.75
C ALA A 267 8.65 3.10 -13.97
N HIS A 268 8.47 1.93 -13.37
CA HIS A 268 7.25 1.55 -12.67
C HIS A 268 7.56 0.97 -11.30
N MET A 269 6.69 1.25 -10.32
CA MET A 269 6.81 0.76 -8.94
C MET A 269 5.52 0.03 -8.54
N TRP A 270 5.67 -1.12 -7.89
CA TRP A 270 4.59 -1.94 -7.34
C TRP A 270 5.05 -2.56 -6.01
N ASN A 271 4.26 -3.49 -5.45
CA ASN A 271 4.57 -4.15 -4.18
C ASN A 271 4.75 -5.66 -4.28
N ARG A 272 5.55 -6.19 -3.36
CA ARG A 272 5.47 -7.60 -2.95
C ARG A 272 5.00 -7.69 -1.51
N ILE A 273 4.07 -8.60 -1.24
CA ILE A 273 3.44 -8.80 0.06
C ILE A 273 3.71 -10.21 0.57
N ASN A 274 4.12 -10.33 1.82
CA ASN A 274 4.40 -11.60 2.49
C ASN A 274 3.17 -12.04 3.29
N LEU A 275 2.55 -13.13 2.88
CA LEU A 275 1.44 -13.77 3.58
C LEU A 275 1.87 -15.17 4.01
N ASP A 276 1.85 -15.43 5.32
CA ASP A 276 2.20 -16.73 5.89
C ASP A 276 3.59 -17.25 5.46
N GLY A 277 4.56 -16.35 5.23
CA GLY A 277 5.92 -16.70 4.79
C GLY A 277 6.08 -16.85 3.27
N GLN A 278 5.01 -16.67 2.49
CA GLN A 278 5.04 -16.69 1.03
C GLN A 278 4.84 -15.30 0.44
N TRP A 279 5.59 -14.97 -0.60
CA TRP A 279 5.51 -13.66 -1.25
C TRP A 279 4.61 -13.70 -2.48
N TYR A 280 3.90 -12.60 -2.72
CA TYR A 280 3.02 -12.40 -3.86
C TYR A 280 3.19 -10.99 -4.42
N ASN A 281 3.03 -10.82 -5.74
CA ASN A 281 2.99 -9.50 -6.36
C ASN A 281 1.62 -8.85 -6.17
N ALA A 282 1.61 -7.52 -6.06
CA ALA A 282 0.43 -6.67 -6.02
C ALA A 282 0.73 -5.32 -6.68
N ASP A 283 -0.14 -4.86 -7.58
CA ASP A 283 0.00 -3.56 -8.24
C ASP A 283 -1.32 -2.79 -8.24
N ALA A 284 -1.47 -1.95 -7.21
CA ALA A 284 -2.68 -1.17 -7.00
C ALA A 284 -2.97 -0.20 -8.14
N THR A 285 -1.94 0.25 -8.87
CA THR A 285 -2.11 1.21 -9.97
C THR A 285 -2.59 0.57 -11.24
N TRP A 286 -2.09 -0.61 -11.59
CA TRP A 286 -2.55 -1.32 -12.78
C TRP A 286 -3.90 -2.01 -12.56
N ASP A 287 -4.28 -2.28 -11.31
CA ASP A 287 -5.64 -2.71 -10.95
C ASP A 287 -6.61 -1.53 -10.73
N ASP A 288 -6.16 -0.27 -10.72
CA ASP A 288 -7.05 0.88 -10.50
C ASP A 288 -7.99 1.06 -11.70
N TYR A 289 -9.30 0.95 -11.45
CA TYR A 289 -10.32 1.07 -12.49
C TYR A 289 -10.92 2.50 -12.50
N PRO A 290 -10.43 3.42 -13.35
CA PRO A 290 -10.79 4.84 -13.28
C PRO A 290 -12.27 5.13 -13.61
N PHE A 291 -12.98 4.16 -14.20
CA PHE A 291 -14.41 4.28 -14.51
C PHE A 291 -15.32 3.62 -13.46
N ALA A 292 -14.76 3.13 -12.34
CA ALA A 292 -15.51 2.46 -11.28
C ALA A 292 -16.66 3.30 -10.75
N GLY A 293 -16.39 4.55 -10.35
CA GLY A 293 -17.43 5.47 -9.86
C GLY A 293 -18.51 5.79 -10.89
N GLN A 294 -18.16 5.86 -12.18
CA GLN A 294 -19.13 6.10 -13.26
C GLN A 294 -20.09 4.91 -13.45
N TYR A 295 -19.60 3.69 -13.28
CA TYR A 295 -20.35 2.45 -13.52
C TYR A 295 -20.80 1.73 -12.24
N LEU A 296 -20.52 2.31 -11.06
CA LEU A 296 -20.71 1.72 -9.72
C LEU A 296 -20.04 0.35 -9.54
N ARG A 297 -18.98 0.10 -10.32
CA ARG A 297 -18.19 -1.13 -10.29
C ARG A 297 -17.15 -1.07 -9.18
N SER A 298 -16.47 -2.18 -8.93
CA SER A 298 -15.33 -2.14 -8.03
C SER A 298 -14.23 -1.23 -8.59
N HIS A 299 -13.57 -0.50 -7.70
CA HIS A 299 -12.38 0.30 -8.03
C HIS A 299 -11.13 -0.57 -8.31
N CYS A 300 -11.26 -1.90 -8.20
CA CYS A 300 -10.20 -2.87 -8.42
C CYS A 300 -10.58 -3.79 -9.58
N GLU A 301 -9.75 -3.88 -10.63
CA GLU A 301 -9.95 -4.87 -11.70
C GLU A 301 -9.66 -6.30 -11.22
N GLY A 302 -8.68 -6.47 -10.32
CA GLY A 302 -8.38 -7.76 -9.70
C GLY A 302 -7.42 -8.66 -10.46
N LYS A 303 -6.66 -8.11 -11.40
CA LYS A 303 -5.73 -8.84 -12.27
C LYS A 303 -4.35 -8.98 -11.62
N TYR A 304 -3.87 -7.94 -10.95
CA TYR A 304 -2.49 -7.82 -10.49
C TYR A 304 -2.29 -8.16 -9.01
N PHE A 305 -3.36 -8.19 -8.22
CA PHE A 305 -3.33 -8.56 -6.81
C PHE A 305 -3.14 -10.07 -6.56
N LEU A 306 -2.29 -10.40 -5.57
CA LEU A 306 -1.93 -11.75 -5.12
C LEU A 306 -1.60 -12.70 -6.27
N THR A 307 -0.59 -12.33 -7.05
CA THR A 307 -0.14 -13.10 -8.22
C THR A 307 1.27 -13.64 -8.02
N SER A 308 1.56 -14.82 -8.57
CA SER A 308 2.91 -15.36 -8.63
C SER A 308 3.75 -14.64 -9.69
N ASP A 309 5.07 -14.79 -9.63
CA ASP A 309 6.03 -14.26 -10.61
C ASP A 309 5.75 -14.80 -12.03
N SER A 310 5.30 -16.06 -12.14
CA SER A 310 4.99 -16.66 -13.44
C SER A 310 3.78 -16.01 -14.10
N ARG A 311 2.72 -15.73 -13.33
CA ARG A 311 1.53 -15.02 -13.83
C ARG A 311 1.78 -13.54 -14.03
N PHE A 312 2.48 -12.90 -13.10
CA PHE A 312 2.71 -11.46 -13.11
C PHE A 312 3.61 -11.05 -14.28
N TYR A 313 4.73 -11.72 -14.45
CA TYR A 313 5.67 -11.40 -15.53
C TYR A 313 5.40 -12.22 -16.80
N GLY A 314 4.72 -13.36 -16.79
CA GLY A 314 4.54 -14.20 -17.99
C GLY A 314 3.94 -13.43 -19.17
N ALA A 315 4.57 -13.51 -20.35
CA ALA A 315 4.09 -12.81 -21.56
C ALA A 315 2.70 -13.30 -22.00
N ASP A 316 2.41 -14.58 -21.77
CA ASP A 316 1.11 -15.21 -22.03
C ASP A 316 0.09 -15.00 -20.88
N ALA A 317 0.50 -14.30 -19.80
CA ALA A 317 -0.32 -14.01 -18.64
C ALA A 317 -0.58 -12.49 -18.53
N LEU A 318 0.11 -11.79 -17.63
CA LEU A 318 -0.08 -10.34 -17.42
C LEU A 318 0.99 -9.47 -18.07
N ASN A 319 2.12 -10.04 -18.48
CA ASN A 319 3.23 -9.35 -19.15
C ASN A 319 3.72 -8.07 -18.44
N HIS A 320 3.75 -8.08 -17.10
CA HIS A 320 4.16 -6.93 -16.29
C HIS A 320 5.66 -6.56 -16.46
N PRO A 321 6.05 -5.28 -16.28
CA PRO A 321 7.43 -4.81 -16.22
C PRO A 321 8.37 -5.69 -15.39
N LEU A 322 9.61 -5.84 -15.86
CA LEU A 322 10.64 -6.63 -15.18
C LEU A 322 11.38 -5.80 -14.14
N ILE A 323 11.77 -6.45 -13.04
CA ILE A 323 12.51 -5.85 -11.93
C ILE A 323 13.86 -5.33 -12.42
N TYR A 324 14.25 -4.12 -11.98
CA TYR A 324 15.60 -3.62 -12.25
C TYR A 324 16.65 -4.47 -11.54
N GLN A 325 17.73 -4.80 -12.27
CA GLN A 325 18.84 -5.59 -11.74
C GLN A 325 19.45 -5.02 -10.45
N LYS A 326 19.48 -3.68 -10.30
CA LYS A 326 20.02 -3.01 -9.10
C LYS A 326 19.21 -3.25 -7.82
N TYR A 327 17.95 -3.70 -7.93
CA TYR A 327 17.09 -3.99 -6.79
C TYR A 327 17.02 -5.50 -6.48
N LEU A 328 17.73 -6.34 -7.24
CA LEU A 328 17.85 -7.76 -6.92
C LEU A 328 18.92 -7.99 -5.84
N PRO A 329 18.71 -8.98 -4.95
CA PRO A 329 17.57 -9.89 -4.90
C PRO A 329 16.34 -9.24 -4.24
N VAL A 330 15.15 -9.52 -4.78
CA VAL A 330 13.86 -9.33 -4.07
C VAL A 330 13.29 -10.70 -3.69
N PRO A 331 12.46 -10.80 -2.63
CA PRO A 331 11.90 -12.09 -2.22
C PRO A 331 11.04 -12.73 -3.30
N ALA A 332 11.36 -13.95 -3.74
CA ALA A 332 10.67 -14.62 -4.86
C ALA A 332 9.20 -14.92 -4.56
N ALA A 333 8.30 -14.62 -5.51
CA ALA A 333 6.86 -14.79 -5.34
C ALA A 333 6.35 -15.98 -6.17
N ASN A 334 6.71 -17.21 -5.79
CA ASN A 334 6.42 -18.41 -6.59
C ASN A 334 5.12 -19.14 -6.22
N ASP A 335 4.47 -18.74 -5.13
CA ASP A 335 3.27 -19.41 -4.64
C ASP A 335 2.04 -19.03 -5.46
N VAL A 336 1.22 -20.02 -5.83
CA VAL A 336 0.07 -19.87 -6.73
C VAL A 336 -1.29 -20.05 -6.03
N ARG A 337 -1.31 -20.12 -4.69
CA ARG A 337 -2.54 -20.36 -3.89
C ARG A 337 -3.69 -19.43 -4.24
N TYR A 338 -3.38 -18.18 -4.60
CA TYR A 338 -4.35 -17.11 -4.87
C TYR A 338 -4.70 -16.94 -6.36
N GLU A 339 -4.28 -17.86 -7.24
CA GLU A 339 -4.48 -17.70 -8.69
C GLU A 339 -5.86 -18.16 -9.20
N SER A 340 -6.65 -18.85 -8.38
CA SER A 340 -8.03 -19.21 -8.75
C SER A 340 -8.85 -17.96 -9.12
N THR A 341 -9.72 -18.10 -10.12
CA THR A 341 -10.69 -17.08 -10.52
C THR A 341 -11.82 -16.90 -9.51
N ASP A 342 -11.98 -17.83 -8.57
CA ASP A 342 -13.08 -17.83 -7.60
C ASP A 342 -12.89 -16.81 -6.47
N TYR A 343 -11.65 -16.37 -6.23
CA TYR A 343 -11.34 -15.38 -5.22
C TYR A 343 -12.13 -14.09 -5.44
N ILE A 344 -12.62 -13.50 -4.34
CA ILE A 344 -13.51 -12.34 -4.39
C ILE A 344 -12.95 -11.17 -5.21
N PHE A 345 -11.63 -11.00 -5.13
CA PHE A 345 -10.92 -9.90 -5.76
C PHE A 345 -10.71 -10.05 -7.25
N ARG A 346 -11.00 -11.21 -7.87
CA ARG A 346 -10.94 -11.40 -9.32
C ARG A 346 -12.18 -10.82 -10.01
N ASN A 347 -12.06 -10.43 -11.28
CA ASN A 347 -13.14 -9.84 -12.08
C ASN A 347 -13.88 -8.71 -11.35
N GLY A 348 -13.14 -7.80 -10.73
CA GLY A 348 -13.75 -6.75 -9.92
C GLY A 348 -14.52 -5.73 -10.78
N ASP A 349 -14.19 -5.60 -12.07
CA ASP A 349 -14.94 -4.79 -13.03
C ASP A 349 -16.32 -5.38 -13.36
N GLU A 350 -16.59 -6.65 -13.03
CA GLU A 350 -17.89 -7.30 -13.19
C GLU A 350 -18.73 -7.27 -11.90
N LYS A 351 -18.23 -6.62 -10.84
CA LYS A 351 -18.84 -6.58 -9.51
C LYS A 351 -18.96 -5.15 -9.01
N SER A 352 -19.85 -4.92 -8.03
CA SER A 352 -19.77 -3.71 -7.21
C SER A 352 -18.59 -3.81 -6.25
N ASP A 353 -18.26 -2.71 -5.61
CA ASP A 353 -17.32 -2.70 -4.48
C ASP A 353 -17.76 -3.72 -3.40
N PRO A 354 -16.93 -4.75 -3.09
CA PRO A 354 -17.28 -5.74 -2.08
C PRO A 354 -17.26 -5.13 -0.67
N PHE A 355 -18.19 -5.60 0.16
CA PHE A 355 -18.32 -5.21 1.57
C PHE A 355 -18.13 -6.43 2.47
N TYR A 356 -17.31 -6.28 3.51
CA TYR A 356 -17.05 -7.34 4.46
C TYR A 356 -18.01 -7.30 5.65
N HIS A 357 -18.56 -8.45 6.04
CA HIS A 357 -19.34 -8.60 7.27
C HIS A 357 -19.26 -10.03 7.81
N GLN A 358 -18.80 -10.17 9.06
CA GLN A 358 -18.79 -11.43 9.81
C GLN A 358 -18.21 -12.62 9.02
N GLY A 359 -17.05 -12.42 8.40
CA GLY A 359 -16.36 -13.47 7.64
C GLY A 359 -16.84 -13.70 6.22
N TYR A 360 -17.78 -12.89 5.72
CA TYR A 360 -18.26 -12.96 4.33
C TYR A 360 -18.04 -11.64 3.60
N TRP A 361 -17.82 -11.74 2.30
CA TRP A 361 -17.80 -10.62 1.37
C TRP A 361 -19.10 -10.61 0.59
N TYR A 362 -19.75 -9.44 0.56
CA TYR A 362 -21.02 -9.17 -0.10
C TYR A 362 -20.79 -8.24 -1.27
N TYR A 363 -21.38 -8.56 -2.41
CA TYR A 363 -21.21 -7.77 -3.62
C TYR A 363 -22.39 -7.97 -4.57
N PHE A 364 -22.62 -6.99 -5.44
CA PHE A 364 -23.54 -7.12 -6.56
C PHE A 364 -22.76 -7.58 -7.80
N SER A 365 -23.18 -8.67 -8.44
CA SER A 365 -22.66 -9.13 -9.73
C SER A 365 -23.43 -8.47 -10.87
N TYR A 366 -22.70 -7.87 -11.81
CA TYR A 366 -23.27 -7.30 -13.03
C TYR A 366 -23.46 -8.36 -14.12
N GLU A 367 -22.90 -9.55 -13.96
CA GLU A 367 -23.05 -10.65 -14.93
C GLU A 367 -24.49 -11.18 -14.97
N ASP A 368 -25.09 -11.38 -13.79
CA ASP A 368 -26.42 -11.97 -13.63
C ASP A 368 -27.34 -11.11 -12.76
N MET A 369 -26.93 -9.86 -12.51
CA MET A 369 -27.70 -8.84 -11.81
C MET A 369 -28.14 -9.29 -10.40
N SER A 370 -27.25 -9.96 -9.67
CA SER A 370 -27.57 -10.57 -8.38
C SER A 370 -26.70 -10.06 -7.23
N ILE A 371 -27.28 -10.06 -6.03
CA ILE A 371 -26.53 -9.84 -4.79
C ILE A 371 -26.02 -11.19 -4.30
N TYR A 372 -24.70 -11.29 -4.11
CA TYR A 372 -24.02 -12.47 -3.62
C TYR A 372 -23.39 -12.22 -2.26
N ARG A 373 -23.19 -13.32 -1.53
CA ARG A 373 -22.16 -13.43 -0.49
C ARG A 373 -21.22 -14.57 -0.83
N SER A 374 -19.97 -14.49 -0.41
CA SER A 374 -19.02 -15.62 -0.43
C SER A 374 -17.93 -15.44 0.63
N ARG A 375 -17.17 -16.50 0.91
CA ARG A 375 -15.86 -16.37 1.56
C ARG A 375 -14.85 -15.73 0.59
N PHE A 376 -13.69 -15.35 1.11
CA PHE A 376 -12.64 -14.67 0.35
C PHE A 376 -12.15 -15.48 -0.86
N ASP A 377 -12.08 -16.82 -0.71
CA ASP A 377 -11.70 -17.79 -1.73
C ASP A 377 -12.84 -18.20 -2.69
N GLY A 378 -14.01 -17.59 -2.54
CA GLY A 378 -15.21 -17.93 -3.33
C GLY A 378 -15.99 -19.13 -2.78
N SER A 379 -15.50 -19.82 -1.75
CA SER A 379 -16.27 -20.88 -1.09
C SER A 379 -17.52 -20.34 -0.39
N ASP A 380 -18.51 -21.21 -0.19
CA ASP A 380 -19.83 -20.85 0.37
C ASP A 380 -20.51 -19.66 -0.36
N LYS A 381 -20.23 -19.53 -1.67
CA LYS A 381 -20.88 -18.53 -2.52
C LYS A 381 -22.38 -18.82 -2.60
N ARG A 382 -23.19 -17.83 -2.24
CA ARG A 382 -24.65 -17.92 -2.26
C ARG A 382 -25.26 -16.68 -2.87
N ARG A 383 -26.19 -16.88 -3.81
CA ARG A 383 -27.05 -15.81 -4.31
C ARG A 383 -28.10 -15.48 -3.24
N LEU A 384 -28.11 -14.25 -2.78
CA LEU A 384 -29.09 -13.75 -1.81
C LEU A 384 -30.34 -13.23 -2.50
N TYR A 385 -30.15 -12.56 -3.64
CA TYR A 385 -31.23 -11.93 -4.39
C TYR A 385 -30.83 -11.77 -5.86
N GLN A 386 -31.77 -11.93 -6.80
CA GLN A 386 -31.57 -11.63 -8.22
C GLN A 386 -32.56 -10.54 -8.61
N LYS A 387 -32.09 -9.47 -9.25
CA LYS A 387 -32.96 -8.37 -9.64
C LYS A 387 -33.94 -8.78 -10.72
N MET A 388 -35.16 -8.28 -10.62
CA MET A 388 -36.29 -8.70 -11.45
C MET A 388 -36.09 -8.46 -12.95
N TYR A 389 -35.40 -7.39 -13.33
CA TYR A 389 -35.18 -7.05 -14.74
C TYR A 389 -34.04 -7.85 -15.40
N HIS A 390 -33.41 -8.79 -14.70
CA HIS A 390 -32.38 -9.68 -15.25
C HIS A 390 -32.83 -10.41 -16.53
N THR A 391 -34.13 -10.71 -16.68
CA THR A 391 -34.67 -11.50 -17.81
C THR A 391 -35.36 -10.66 -18.90
N ASN A 392 -35.48 -9.34 -18.72
CA ASN A 392 -36.21 -8.48 -19.67
C ASN A 392 -35.26 -7.52 -20.41
N SER A 393 -34.83 -7.92 -21.61
CA SER A 393 -33.90 -7.17 -22.47
C SER A 393 -34.40 -5.76 -22.85
N ALA A 394 -35.70 -5.49 -22.77
CA ALA A 394 -36.27 -4.15 -22.98
C ALA A 394 -35.93 -3.16 -21.84
N VAL A 395 -35.44 -3.66 -20.70
CA VAL A 395 -35.13 -2.88 -19.48
C VAL A 395 -33.60 -2.74 -19.29
N TYR A 396 -32.77 -3.39 -20.10
CA TYR A 396 -31.31 -3.23 -20.03
C TYR A 396 -30.86 -1.97 -20.79
N GLN A 397 -30.56 -0.89 -20.06
CA GLN A 397 -29.94 0.34 -20.58
C GLN A 397 -28.76 0.74 -19.67
N PRO A 398 -27.63 1.22 -20.21
CA PRO A 398 -26.48 1.71 -19.43
C PRO A 398 -26.83 2.76 -18.36
N ASN A 399 -27.95 3.46 -18.53
CA ASN A 399 -28.45 4.49 -17.62
C ASN A 399 -29.01 3.94 -16.28
N TYR A 400 -29.14 2.62 -16.13
CA TYR A 400 -29.66 1.98 -14.92
C TYR A 400 -28.62 1.70 -13.83
N ALA A 401 -27.38 2.18 -13.96
CA ALA A 401 -26.40 2.10 -12.86
C ALA A 401 -27.01 2.57 -11.52
N LYS A 402 -27.88 3.58 -11.54
CA LYS A 402 -28.61 4.07 -10.35
C LYS A 402 -29.49 3.01 -9.65
N LEU A 403 -30.00 2.01 -10.38
CA LEU A 403 -30.73 0.88 -9.79
C LEU A 403 -29.79 -0.14 -9.16
N HIS A 404 -28.49 -0.14 -9.45
CA HIS A 404 -27.53 -1.15 -8.96
C HIS A 404 -26.96 -0.77 -7.59
N ARG A 405 -27.35 0.39 -7.05
CA ARG A 405 -26.94 0.85 -5.72
C ARG A 405 -27.32 -0.19 -4.67
N ILE A 406 -26.34 -0.48 -3.82
CA ILE A 406 -26.48 -1.28 -2.61
C ILE A 406 -25.83 -0.53 -1.45
N GLU A 407 -26.42 -0.60 -0.27
CA GLU A 407 -25.86 -0.06 0.97
C GLU A 407 -25.99 -1.09 2.08
N PHE A 408 -25.03 -1.08 2.99
CA PHE A 408 -24.90 -2.10 4.03
C PHE A 408 -25.18 -1.47 5.39
N GLY A 409 -26.25 -1.93 6.05
CA GLY A 409 -26.62 -1.53 7.40
C GLY A 409 -26.13 -2.50 8.46
N LYS A 410 -26.62 -2.34 9.69
CA LYS A 410 -26.25 -3.16 10.84
C LYS A 410 -26.58 -4.64 10.63
N GLU A 411 -27.80 -4.91 10.17
CA GLU A 411 -28.35 -6.28 10.05
C GLU A 411 -28.84 -6.61 8.63
N LYS A 412 -28.91 -5.62 7.75
CA LYS A 412 -29.56 -5.74 6.44
C LYS A 412 -28.76 -5.05 5.34
N ILE A 413 -28.94 -5.55 4.13
CA ILE A 413 -28.47 -4.98 2.87
C ILE A 413 -29.66 -4.25 2.23
N TYR A 414 -29.47 -2.98 1.90
CA TYR A 414 -30.47 -2.12 1.27
C TYR A 414 -30.16 -1.99 -0.22
N PHE A 415 -31.18 -2.09 -1.06
CA PHE A 415 -31.01 -1.99 -2.51
C PHE A 415 -32.30 -1.53 -3.18
N ILE A 416 -32.17 -0.99 -4.39
CA ILE A 416 -33.31 -0.63 -5.23
C ILE A 416 -33.59 -1.76 -6.22
N ASP A 417 -34.85 -2.14 -6.40
CA ASP A 417 -35.29 -3.02 -7.48
C ASP A 417 -36.72 -2.68 -7.91
N TYR A 418 -37.24 -3.36 -8.94
CA TYR A 418 -38.61 -3.22 -9.39
C TYR A 418 -39.61 -3.72 -8.33
N ALA A 419 -40.76 -3.06 -8.21
CA ALA A 419 -41.85 -3.52 -7.36
C ALA A 419 -42.66 -4.62 -8.07
N GLU A 420 -42.67 -5.88 -7.59
CA GLU A 420 -43.52 -6.92 -8.20
C GLU A 420 -44.82 -7.23 -7.44
N ASN A 421 -45.87 -7.47 -8.25
CA ASN A 421 -47.31 -7.63 -7.98
C ASN A 421 -48.05 -6.36 -7.50
N HIS A 422 -48.62 -5.57 -8.44
CA HIS A 422 -49.91 -4.82 -8.34
C HIS A 422 -50.18 -3.84 -9.50
N GLY A 423 -49.69 -4.05 -10.73
CA GLY A 423 -50.09 -3.19 -11.86
C GLY A 423 -49.71 -1.70 -11.69
N VAL A 424 -48.75 -1.39 -10.83
CA VAL A 424 -48.20 -0.04 -10.67
C VAL A 424 -46.77 -0.03 -11.20
N THR A 425 -46.50 0.88 -12.12
CA THR A 425 -45.17 1.17 -12.67
C THR A 425 -44.29 1.84 -11.62
N GLY A 426 -43.14 1.27 -11.25
CA GLY A 426 -42.16 1.99 -10.39
C GLY A 426 -41.05 1.13 -9.75
N ASN A 427 -40.01 1.81 -9.26
CA ASN A 427 -38.91 1.23 -8.47
C ASN A 427 -39.21 1.35 -6.97
N ALA A 428 -38.70 0.41 -6.18
CA ALA A 428 -38.89 0.38 -4.72
C ALA A 428 -37.58 0.14 -3.98
N LEU A 429 -37.53 0.63 -2.74
CA LEU A 429 -36.47 0.34 -1.79
C LEU A 429 -36.77 -0.99 -1.09
N TYR A 430 -35.79 -1.88 -1.08
CA TYR A 430 -35.83 -3.16 -0.38
C TYR A 430 -34.70 -3.26 0.63
N ALA A 431 -34.93 -4.09 1.64
CA ALA A 431 -33.90 -4.57 2.55
C ALA A 431 -33.97 -6.09 2.65
N ILE A 432 -32.80 -6.74 2.73
CA ILE A 432 -32.66 -8.19 2.97
C ILE A 432 -31.66 -8.44 4.08
N SER A 433 -31.89 -9.42 4.95
CA SER A 433 -30.89 -9.85 5.94
C SER A 433 -29.64 -10.43 5.27
N TYR A 434 -28.49 -10.35 5.96
CA TYR A 434 -27.21 -10.89 5.45
C TYR A 434 -27.22 -12.40 5.15
N ASP A 435 -28.14 -13.16 5.75
CA ASP A 435 -28.34 -14.58 5.47
C ASP A 435 -29.35 -14.86 4.33
N GLY A 436 -29.97 -13.81 3.79
CA GLY A 436 -30.97 -13.88 2.73
C GLY A 436 -32.36 -14.34 3.18
N SER A 437 -32.62 -14.53 4.47
CA SER A 437 -33.90 -15.09 4.95
C SER A 437 -35.05 -14.08 5.01
N SER A 438 -34.74 -12.80 5.19
CA SER A 438 -35.72 -11.77 5.57
C SER A 438 -35.72 -10.60 4.61
N MET A 439 -36.48 -10.72 3.51
CA MET A 439 -36.67 -9.65 2.52
C MET A 439 -37.90 -8.80 2.83
N GLN A 440 -37.76 -7.47 2.74
CA GLN A 440 -38.83 -6.51 3.00
C GLN A 440 -38.80 -5.35 2.00
N LYS A 441 -39.96 -5.00 1.44
CA LYS A 441 -40.16 -3.72 0.72
C LYS A 441 -40.37 -2.61 1.75
N LEU A 442 -39.53 -1.58 1.71
CA LEU A 442 -39.56 -0.47 2.66
C LEU A 442 -40.37 0.73 2.17
N GLY A 443 -40.47 0.92 0.85
CA GLY A 443 -41.20 2.05 0.27
C GLY A 443 -40.86 2.28 -1.20
N GLU A 444 -41.18 3.48 -1.69
CA GLU A 444 -40.75 3.95 -3.01
C GLU A 444 -39.22 4.10 -3.06
N ALA A 445 -38.65 3.99 -4.26
CA ALA A 445 -37.21 4.22 -4.43
C ALA A 445 -36.85 5.68 -4.10
N PRO A 446 -35.80 5.91 -3.30
CA PRO A 446 -35.34 7.25 -2.97
C PRO A 446 -34.71 7.94 -4.20
N LEU A 447 -34.45 9.25 -4.12
CA LEU A 447 -33.79 9.95 -5.22
C LEU A 447 -32.36 9.41 -5.42
N PRO A 448 -31.77 9.57 -6.62
CA PRO A 448 -30.42 9.06 -6.89
C PRO A 448 -29.33 9.57 -5.94
N SER A 449 -29.51 10.75 -5.36
CA SER A 449 -28.61 11.38 -4.38
C SER A 449 -28.83 10.92 -2.93
N ASP A 450 -30.00 10.35 -2.64
CA ASP A 450 -30.43 10.08 -1.27
C ASP A 450 -29.90 8.72 -0.82
N LEU A 451 -29.55 8.60 0.46
CA LEU A 451 -29.11 7.34 1.07
C LEU A 451 -30.22 6.28 1.00
N LEU A 452 -29.82 5.00 0.91
CA LEU A 452 -30.77 3.88 0.93
C LEU A 452 -31.15 3.45 2.34
N LYS A 453 -30.42 3.94 3.35
CA LYS A 453 -30.63 3.63 4.77
C LYS A 453 -30.35 4.85 5.64
N ASP A 454 -30.77 4.78 6.89
CA ASP A 454 -30.43 5.77 7.90
C ASP A 454 -28.90 5.88 8.11
N GLU A 455 -28.41 7.08 8.40
CA GLU A 455 -26.98 7.32 8.65
C GLU A 455 -26.49 6.60 9.92
N THR A 456 -27.36 6.40 10.90
CA THR A 456 -27.04 5.71 12.16
C THR A 456 -27.04 4.19 12.02
N ASP A 457 -27.69 3.64 10.99
CA ASP A 457 -27.72 2.22 10.71
C ASP A 457 -26.40 1.76 10.06
N LYS A 458 -25.35 1.65 10.86
CA LYS A 458 -24.02 1.20 10.42
C LYS A 458 -23.72 -0.20 10.96
N PRO A 459 -23.01 -1.04 10.18
CA PRO A 459 -22.44 -2.30 10.66
C PRO A 459 -21.70 -2.13 11.99
N GLU A 460 -21.96 -3.03 12.93
CA GLU A 460 -21.18 -3.06 14.17
C GLU A 460 -19.72 -3.37 13.86
N ARG A 461 -18.81 -2.63 14.51
CA ARG A 461 -17.39 -2.98 14.46
C ARG A 461 -17.11 -4.09 15.44
N GLU A 462 -16.24 -5.00 15.03
CA GLU A 462 -15.74 -6.05 15.90
C GLU A 462 -14.98 -5.46 17.09
N VAL A 463 -14.90 -6.26 18.16
CA VAL A 463 -14.09 -5.89 19.31
C VAL A 463 -12.63 -5.76 18.86
N PRO A 464 -11.94 -4.65 19.20
CA PRO A 464 -10.54 -4.47 18.87
C PRO A 464 -9.68 -5.63 19.41
N GLY A 465 -8.82 -6.22 18.58
CA GLY A 465 -7.87 -7.26 18.99
C GLY A 465 -6.44 -6.93 18.58
N THR A 466 -5.73 -7.94 18.09
CA THR A 466 -4.32 -7.86 17.70
C THR A 466 -4.10 -6.90 16.55
N PHE A 467 -4.96 -6.90 15.53
CA PHE A 467 -4.84 -5.99 14.41
C PHE A 467 -5.04 -4.53 14.84
N ALA A 468 -6.07 -4.29 15.64
CA ALA A 468 -6.33 -2.96 16.19
C ALA A 468 -5.14 -2.46 17.02
N LEU A 469 -4.51 -3.34 17.80
CA LEU A 469 -3.29 -2.99 18.54
C LEU A 469 -2.11 -2.65 17.61
N ARG A 470 -1.88 -3.40 16.52
CA ARG A 470 -0.80 -3.12 15.54
C ARG A 470 -0.94 -1.73 14.92
N THR A 471 -2.14 -1.41 14.45
CA THR A 471 -2.41 -0.11 13.83
C THR A 471 -2.31 1.03 14.85
N GLU A 472 -2.82 0.85 16.06
CA GLU A 472 -2.72 1.85 17.13
C GLU A 472 -1.28 2.03 17.63
N LEU A 473 -0.47 0.97 17.62
CA LEU A 473 0.96 1.05 17.90
C LEU A 473 1.68 1.94 16.88
N LEU A 474 1.43 1.74 15.58
CA LEU A 474 1.97 2.62 14.53
C LEU A 474 1.59 4.08 14.81
N LEU A 475 0.29 4.36 14.99
CA LEU A 475 -0.20 5.73 15.24
C LEU A 475 0.41 6.33 16.51
N SER A 476 0.61 5.51 17.55
CA SER A 476 1.23 5.93 18.80
C SER A 476 2.71 6.27 18.63
N LYS A 477 3.46 5.50 17.82
CA LYS A 477 4.87 5.79 17.51
C LYS A 477 5.02 7.07 16.69
N ILE A 478 4.14 7.30 15.72
CA ILE A 478 4.06 8.58 14.99
C ILE A 478 3.76 9.72 15.98
N THR A 479 2.77 9.52 16.87
CA THR A 479 2.45 10.54 17.89
C THR A 479 3.63 10.84 18.80
N ASP A 480 4.36 9.83 19.27
CA ASP A 480 5.51 10.09 20.13
C ASP A 480 6.60 10.84 19.37
N ALA A 481 6.85 10.51 18.09
CA ALA A 481 7.81 11.23 17.26
C ALA A 481 7.46 12.73 17.14
N TYR A 482 6.21 13.09 16.88
CA TYR A 482 5.81 14.49 16.67
C TYR A 482 5.46 15.25 17.96
N TYR A 483 5.24 14.57 19.09
CA TYR A 483 4.93 15.18 20.38
C TYR A 483 5.91 14.72 21.50
N HIS A 484 7.20 14.56 21.18
CA HIS A 484 8.24 14.30 22.18
C HIS A 484 8.73 15.57 22.91
N GLY A 485 8.23 16.75 22.52
CA GLY A 485 8.61 18.03 23.11
C GLY A 485 10.03 18.45 22.72
N THR A 486 10.76 19.03 23.66
CA THR A 486 12.17 19.42 23.50
C THR A 486 13.14 18.35 24.00
N GLU A 487 12.62 17.22 24.47
CA GLU A 487 13.39 16.14 25.06
C GLU A 487 14.25 15.44 24.00
N ASP A 488 15.21 14.65 24.44
CA ASP A 488 15.83 13.67 23.55
C ASP A 488 14.80 12.59 23.19
N TYR A 489 14.63 12.28 21.91
CA TYR A 489 13.68 11.27 21.49
C TYR A 489 13.91 9.92 22.18
N PHE A 490 15.16 9.52 22.43
CA PHE A 490 15.47 8.22 23.02
C PHE A 490 15.42 8.21 24.55
N ILE A 491 15.37 9.38 25.19
CA ILE A 491 15.42 9.52 26.64
C ILE A 491 14.18 10.30 27.08
N PRO A 492 13.05 9.63 27.34
CA PRO A 492 11.88 10.29 27.89
C PRO A 492 12.17 10.72 29.33
N GLU A 493 11.98 11.99 29.64
CA GLU A 493 12.14 12.64 30.93
C GLU A 493 10.78 12.99 31.55
N ASN A 494 9.87 13.56 30.74
CA ASN A 494 8.52 13.94 31.11
C ASN A 494 7.72 12.72 31.59
N PRO A 495 7.07 12.77 32.78
CA PRO A 495 6.36 11.62 33.34
C PRO A 495 5.24 11.06 32.44
N ASP A 496 4.49 11.92 31.77
CA ASP A 496 3.41 11.51 30.86
C ASP A 496 3.97 10.85 29.60
N ARG A 497 5.08 11.39 29.07
CA ARG A 497 5.80 10.76 27.95
C ARG A 497 6.39 9.41 28.35
N LYS A 498 7.02 9.29 29.51
CA LYS A 498 7.52 8.00 30.04
C LYS A 498 6.41 6.95 30.09
N LYS A 499 5.24 7.33 30.60
CA LYS A 499 4.06 6.44 30.62
C LYS A 499 3.64 6.02 29.21
N PHE A 500 3.61 6.95 28.27
CA PHE A 500 3.24 6.67 26.87
C PHE A 500 4.23 5.73 26.18
N VAL A 501 5.53 6.01 26.27
CA VAL A 501 6.59 5.17 25.70
C VAL A 501 6.59 3.77 26.35
N THR A 502 6.33 3.68 27.66
CA THR A 502 6.18 2.38 28.34
C THR A 502 5.01 1.57 27.78
N ALA A 503 3.87 2.21 27.48
CA ALA A 503 2.73 1.54 26.87
C ALA A 503 3.04 1.07 25.43
N ILE A 504 3.78 1.88 24.66
CA ILE A 504 4.28 1.50 23.32
C ILE A 504 5.14 0.23 23.41
N GLN A 505 6.12 0.21 24.32
CA GLN A 505 7.01 -0.95 24.51
C GLN A 505 6.26 -2.21 24.96
N LYS A 506 5.23 -2.08 25.81
CA LYS A 506 4.37 -3.20 26.19
C LYS A 506 3.62 -3.78 24.99
N ALA A 507 3.08 -2.92 24.12
CA ALA A 507 2.39 -3.35 22.92
C ALA A 507 3.34 -4.04 21.93
N GLU A 508 4.53 -3.48 21.71
CA GLU A 508 5.58 -4.11 20.90
C GLU A 508 5.93 -5.51 21.41
N LYS A 509 6.17 -5.64 22.72
CA LYS A 509 6.47 -6.92 23.35
C LYS A 509 5.32 -7.91 23.24
N LEU A 510 4.08 -7.48 23.42
CA LEU A 510 2.92 -8.37 23.28
C LEU A 510 2.78 -8.90 21.85
N LEU A 511 2.99 -8.04 20.85
CA LEU A 511 2.85 -8.36 19.43
C LEU A 511 3.97 -9.27 18.88
N GLN A 512 5.06 -9.45 19.63
CA GLN A 512 6.13 -10.40 19.34
C GLN A 512 5.79 -11.84 19.76
N ASN A 513 4.79 -12.05 20.63
CA ASN A 513 4.33 -13.38 21.00
C ASN A 513 3.62 -14.07 19.82
N VAL A 514 3.75 -15.39 19.69
CA VAL A 514 3.15 -16.16 18.59
C VAL A 514 2.29 -17.31 19.15
N PRO A 515 0.94 -17.23 19.10
CA PRO A 515 0.14 -16.04 18.77
C PRO A 515 0.08 -15.03 19.93
N PRO A 516 -0.19 -13.74 19.66
CA PRO A 516 -0.46 -12.75 20.70
C PRO A 516 -1.75 -13.06 21.47
N ASP A 517 -1.79 -12.72 22.76
CA ASP A 517 -3.02 -12.80 23.55
C ASP A 517 -3.99 -11.70 23.13
N ALA A 518 -5.12 -12.10 22.52
CA ALA A 518 -6.09 -11.18 21.95
C ALA A 518 -6.80 -10.31 23.01
N HIS A 519 -7.00 -10.83 24.22
CA HIS A 519 -7.65 -10.07 25.30
C HIS A 519 -6.71 -8.98 25.83
N ALA A 520 -5.45 -9.34 26.10
CA ALA A 520 -4.40 -8.40 26.46
C ALA A 520 -4.18 -7.36 25.35
N ALA A 521 -4.29 -7.77 24.09
CA ALA A 521 -4.18 -6.85 22.95
C ALA A 521 -5.30 -5.82 22.94
N SER A 522 -6.54 -6.23 23.21
CA SER A 522 -7.70 -5.33 23.31
C SER A 522 -7.53 -4.29 24.43
N GLU A 523 -7.05 -4.73 25.61
CA GLU A 523 -6.85 -3.82 26.74
C GLU A 523 -5.70 -2.83 26.49
N LEU A 524 -4.56 -3.30 25.94
CA LEU A 524 -3.46 -2.41 25.56
C LEU A 524 -3.85 -1.44 24.44
N TYR A 525 -4.68 -1.87 23.50
CA TYR A 525 -5.21 -0.98 22.46
C TYR A 525 -5.99 0.18 23.06
N LYS A 526 -6.90 -0.10 24.02
CA LYS A 526 -7.67 0.94 24.72
C LYS A 526 -6.76 1.88 25.51
N GLU A 527 -5.75 1.34 26.21
CA GLU A 527 -4.77 2.12 26.96
C GLU A 527 -3.99 3.07 26.03
N LEU A 528 -3.38 2.53 24.97
CA LEU A 528 -2.57 3.30 24.02
C LEU A 528 -3.40 4.39 23.34
N ARG A 529 -4.58 4.04 22.82
CA ARG A 529 -5.48 5.00 22.19
C ARG A 529 -5.87 6.12 23.13
N GLY A 530 -6.17 5.78 24.39
CA GLY A 530 -6.49 6.75 25.43
C GLY A 530 -5.34 7.72 25.72
N LEU A 531 -4.10 7.22 25.76
CA LEU A 531 -2.90 8.05 25.95
C LEU A 531 -2.62 8.93 24.72
N ARG A 532 -2.67 8.35 23.52
CA ARG A 532 -2.45 9.06 22.25
C ARG A 532 -3.38 10.25 22.09
N ILE A 533 -4.69 10.05 22.26
CA ILE A 533 -5.71 11.10 22.10
C ILE A 533 -5.54 12.24 23.12
N ARG A 534 -5.10 11.93 24.35
CA ARG A 534 -4.80 12.97 25.35
C ARG A 534 -3.59 13.79 24.96
N LYS A 535 -2.55 13.13 24.43
CA LYS A 535 -1.29 13.78 24.04
C LYS A 535 -1.46 14.76 22.89
N THR A 536 -2.38 14.50 21.96
CA THR A 536 -2.69 15.41 20.84
C THR A 536 -3.59 16.60 21.21
N LYS A 537 -4.11 16.68 22.44
CA LYS A 537 -4.99 17.77 22.92
C LYS A 537 -4.27 18.82 23.75
N ASN A 538 -3.06 18.50 24.20
CA ASN A 538 -2.17 19.37 24.98
C ASN A 538 -1.04 19.84 24.09
#